data_AF-A0A2A4R021-F1
#
_entry.id   AF-A0A2A4R021-F1
#
_cell.length_a   1.000
_cell.length_b   1.000
_cell.length_c   1.000
_cell.angle_alpha   90.00
_cell.angle_beta   90.00
_cell.angle_gamma   90.00
#
_symmetry.space_group_name_H-M   'P 1'
#
loop_
_entity.id
_entity.type
_entity.pdbx_description
1 polymer ?
#
loop_
_entity_poly.entity_id
_entity_poly.type
_entity_poly.pdbx_seq_one_letter_code
_entity_poly.pdbx_strand_id
1 'polypeptide(L)'
;MYRKLLIVGLLLVSMGCVKKTVTFENTTELKSYSFKFLDSHKSDATSFLTENGNIYSCMYGVEAVSEEDIKPNKTLILKNYLENRLKAALTNKVVELKRFDIYYNTQKALRATATPVAIPGTALMIPLHLSSGGVFGCYNEVRGEYFLLEIPEVIRKELLSVFVLHLQVKVNDSLFNIRTTSLNPVATPKLKGTDEYVDILKVTISEALYMLEKDILNQLKPNNTVKATAPSS
;
A
#
# COMPACT_ATOMS: atom_id res chain seq x y z
N MET A 1 -15.82 -38.88 38.21
CA MET A 1 -16.32 -37.52 37.91
C MET A 1 -15.31 -36.70 37.08
N TYR A 2 -14.91 -37.16 35.88
CA TYR A 2 -13.94 -36.43 35.01
C TYR A 2 -14.49 -36.11 33.61
N ARG A 3 -15.77 -36.37 33.35
CA ARG A 3 -16.38 -36.26 32.02
C ARG A 3 -16.85 -34.85 31.63
N LYS A 4 -16.76 -33.87 32.55
CA LYS A 4 -17.20 -32.47 32.33
C LYS A 4 -16.06 -31.48 32.05
N LEU A 5 -14.80 -31.89 32.13
CA LEU A 5 -13.64 -31.01 31.94
C LEU A 5 -13.11 -30.96 30.48
N LEU A 6 -13.66 -31.78 29.59
CA LEU A 6 -13.18 -31.89 28.20
C LEU A 6 -13.88 -30.92 27.22
N ILE A 7 -14.91 -30.20 27.67
CA ILE A 7 -15.72 -29.32 26.79
C ILE A 7 -15.21 -27.87 26.77
N VAL A 8 -14.40 -27.44 27.74
CA VAL A 8 -13.88 -26.06 27.81
C VAL A 8 -12.59 -25.88 26.99
N GLY A 9 -11.86 -26.96 26.68
CA GLY A 9 -10.61 -26.90 25.91
C GLY A 9 -10.78 -26.74 24.39
N LEU A 10 -11.99 -26.94 23.84
CA LEU A 10 -12.23 -26.95 22.39
C LEU A 10 -12.74 -25.62 21.82
N LEU A 11 -13.03 -24.62 22.67
CA LEU A 11 -13.58 -23.32 22.24
C LEU A 11 -12.53 -22.24 21.97
N LEU A 12 -11.24 -22.51 22.21
CA LEU A 12 -10.16 -21.52 22.07
C LEU A 12 -9.41 -21.56 20.72
N VAL A 13 -9.81 -22.43 19.78
CA VAL A 13 -9.07 -22.65 18.51
C VAL A 13 -9.81 -22.08 17.28
N SER A 14 -10.95 -21.41 17.46
CA SER A 14 -11.76 -20.88 16.33
C SER A 14 -11.65 -19.37 16.11
N MET A 15 -10.71 -18.67 16.76
CA MET A 15 -10.31 -17.32 16.33
C MET A 15 -9.48 -17.42 15.04
N GLY A 16 -10.11 -17.87 13.96
CA GLY A 16 -9.53 -17.83 12.62
C GLY A 16 -9.26 -16.38 12.25
N CYS A 17 -8.09 -16.12 11.69
CA CYS A 17 -7.74 -14.82 11.14
C CYS A 17 -8.82 -14.37 10.16
N VAL A 18 -9.60 -13.36 10.54
CA VAL A 18 -10.61 -12.76 9.66
C VAL A 18 -9.84 -11.96 8.61
N LYS A 19 -9.66 -12.51 7.41
CA LYS A 19 -9.15 -11.75 6.27
C LYS A 19 -10.13 -10.62 5.95
N LYS A 20 -9.64 -9.38 5.96
CA LYS A 20 -10.47 -8.19 5.70
C LYS A 20 -10.46 -7.89 4.20
N THR A 21 -11.59 -8.15 3.55
CA THR A 21 -11.78 -7.78 2.13
C THR A 21 -12.29 -6.35 2.01
N VAL A 22 -11.67 -5.56 1.14
CA VAL A 22 -12.01 -4.17 0.83
C VAL A 22 -12.72 -4.11 -0.51
N THR A 23 -13.97 -3.66 -0.48
CA THR A 23 -14.79 -3.50 -1.68
C THR A 23 -14.84 -2.04 -2.12
N PHE A 24 -14.48 -1.79 -3.38
CA PHE A 24 -14.67 -0.55 -4.10
C PHE A 24 -16.00 -0.62 -4.85
N GLU A 25 -17.01 0.07 -4.32
CA GLU A 25 -18.34 0.12 -4.89
C GLU A 25 -18.34 0.74 -6.30
N ASN A 26 -19.35 0.41 -7.10
CA ASN A 26 -19.60 0.97 -8.43
C ASN A 26 -18.46 0.82 -9.46
N THR A 27 -17.51 -0.10 -9.22
CA THR A 27 -16.43 -0.39 -10.17
C THR A 27 -16.83 -1.58 -11.04
N THR A 28 -17.69 -1.35 -12.04
CA THR A 28 -18.01 -2.35 -13.07
C THR A 28 -16.99 -2.31 -14.20
N GLU A 29 -16.70 -3.45 -14.80
CA GLU A 29 -15.82 -3.48 -15.96
C GLU A 29 -16.45 -2.75 -17.15
N LEU A 30 -15.71 -1.82 -17.73
CA LEU A 30 -16.14 -1.08 -18.91
C LEU A 30 -16.08 -1.99 -20.15
N LYS A 31 -17.02 -1.79 -21.08
CA LYS A 31 -17.10 -2.55 -22.34
C LYS A 31 -15.88 -2.36 -23.23
N SER A 32 -15.27 -1.18 -23.20
CA SER A 32 -14.08 -0.84 -23.97
C SER A 32 -13.27 0.26 -23.28
N TYR A 33 -12.00 0.32 -23.64
CA TYR A 33 -11.02 1.32 -23.17
C TYR A 33 -10.43 2.04 -24.39
N SER A 34 -10.12 3.32 -24.24
CA SER A 34 -9.53 4.15 -25.30
C SER A 34 -8.05 3.87 -25.59
N PHE A 35 -7.43 3.02 -24.77
CA PHE A 35 -6.02 2.61 -24.83
C PHE A 35 -5.89 1.10 -24.83
N LYS A 36 -4.74 0.60 -25.31
CA LYS A 36 -4.38 -0.81 -25.18
C LYS A 36 -3.78 -1.01 -23.79
N PHE A 37 -4.40 -1.84 -22.96
CA PHE A 37 -3.88 -2.18 -21.64
C PHE A 37 -3.10 -3.50 -21.68
N LEU A 38 -1.90 -3.51 -21.11
CA LEU A 38 -1.07 -4.68 -20.90
C LEU A 38 -0.84 -4.86 -19.41
N ASP A 39 -1.08 -6.07 -18.92
CA ASP A 39 -0.79 -6.38 -17.53
C ASP A 39 0.47 -7.26 -17.43
N SER A 40 1.53 -6.70 -16.87
CA SER A 40 2.84 -7.36 -16.71
C SER A 40 3.29 -7.45 -15.24
N HIS A 41 2.46 -7.02 -14.28
CA HIS A 41 2.81 -7.15 -12.87
C HIS A 41 2.81 -8.63 -12.47
N LYS A 42 3.72 -8.99 -11.56
CA LYS A 42 3.68 -10.29 -10.92
C LYS A 42 2.69 -10.21 -9.77
N SER A 43 1.78 -11.17 -9.66
CA SER A 43 0.85 -11.23 -8.53
C SER A 43 1.62 -11.34 -7.21
N ASP A 44 1.02 -10.86 -6.11
CA ASP A 44 1.60 -10.76 -4.77
C ASP A 44 1.96 -12.12 -4.11
N ALA A 45 2.02 -13.21 -4.88
CA ALA A 45 2.11 -14.58 -4.38
C ALA A 45 3.38 -14.83 -3.53
N THR A 46 3.17 -14.89 -2.22
CA THR A 46 3.80 -15.81 -1.26
C THR A 46 5.32 -15.76 -1.13
N SER A 47 5.88 -14.60 -0.77
CA SER A 47 7.24 -14.55 -0.19
C SER A 47 7.27 -14.29 1.33
N PHE A 48 6.13 -14.02 1.96
CA PHE A 48 6.10 -13.61 3.37
C PHE A 48 6.12 -14.78 4.37
N LEU A 49 5.44 -15.89 4.07
CA LEU A 49 5.21 -16.96 5.07
C LEU A 49 6.40 -17.91 5.27
N THR A 50 7.37 -17.94 4.36
CA THR A 50 8.46 -18.93 4.40
C THR A 50 9.74 -18.44 5.05
N GLU A 51 9.93 -17.13 5.27
CA GLU A 51 11.28 -16.63 5.58
C GLU A 51 11.48 -16.06 6.99
N ASN A 52 10.48 -15.54 7.70
CA ASN A 52 10.76 -14.86 8.98
C ASN A 52 9.62 -14.93 10.02
N GLY A 53 9.51 -16.08 10.69
CA GLY A 53 8.61 -16.28 11.84
C GLY A 53 9.08 -15.65 13.16
N ASN A 54 10.07 -14.75 13.13
CA ASN A 54 10.64 -14.14 14.34
C ASN A 54 10.10 -12.71 14.55
N ILE A 55 9.54 -12.42 15.73
CA ILE A 55 9.07 -11.08 16.14
C ILE A 55 10.18 -10.01 16.07
N TYR A 56 11.43 -10.45 16.05
CA TYR A 56 12.61 -9.60 15.97
C TYR A 56 13.10 -9.33 14.53
N SER A 57 12.47 -9.91 13.51
CA SER A 57 12.78 -9.59 12.11
C SER A 57 12.46 -8.12 11.80
N CYS A 58 13.28 -7.47 10.96
CA CYS A 58 12.93 -6.16 10.41
C CYS A 58 11.70 -6.20 9.48
N MET A 59 11.24 -7.39 9.06
CA MET A 59 10.01 -7.57 8.28
C MET A 59 8.78 -7.84 9.16
N TYR A 60 8.98 -8.19 10.43
CA TYR A 60 7.89 -8.55 11.33
C TYR A 60 6.83 -7.47 11.34
N GLY A 61 5.55 -7.75 11.07
CA GLY A 61 4.49 -6.73 11.06
C GLY A 61 4.34 -5.94 9.75
N VAL A 62 5.01 -6.31 8.67
CA VAL A 62 4.67 -5.83 7.31
C VAL A 62 3.91 -6.93 6.60
N GLU A 63 2.69 -6.65 6.15
CA GLU A 63 1.84 -7.60 5.45
C GLU A 63 1.56 -7.11 4.03
N ALA A 64 1.67 -7.97 3.02
CA ALA A 64 1.24 -7.62 1.66
C ALA A 64 -0.28 -7.71 1.55
N VAL A 65 -0.92 -6.66 1.05
CA VAL A 65 -2.35 -6.66 0.71
C VAL A 65 -2.51 -7.32 -0.65
N SER A 66 -3.05 -8.52 -0.62
CA SER A 66 -3.15 -9.37 -1.81
C SER A 66 -4.28 -8.94 -2.74
N GLU A 67 -4.27 -9.44 -3.98
CA GLU A 67 -5.37 -9.22 -4.94
C GLU A 67 -6.73 -9.73 -4.43
N GLU A 68 -6.76 -10.78 -3.60
CA GLU A 68 -8.01 -11.30 -3.03
C GLU A 68 -8.61 -10.43 -1.92
N ASP A 69 -7.77 -9.58 -1.30
CA ASP A 69 -8.19 -8.64 -0.27
C ASP A 69 -8.86 -7.39 -0.86
N ILE A 70 -8.82 -7.18 -2.18
CA ILE A 70 -9.39 -5.99 -2.84
C ILE A 70 -10.36 -6.40 -3.95
N LYS A 71 -11.60 -5.88 -3.90
CA LYS A 71 -12.66 -6.16 -4.89
C LYS A 71 -13.20 -4.87 -5.53
N PRO A 72 -13.23 -4.74 -6.86
CA PRO A 72 -12.63 -5.64 -7.83
C PRO A 72 -11.09 -5.59 -7.76
N ASN A 73 -10.41 -6.45 -8.53
CA ASN A 73 -8.95 -6.53 -8.52
C ASN A 73 -8.28 -5.17 -8.83
N LYS A 74 -7.03 -5.01 -8.39
CA LYS A 74 -6.31 -3.73 -8.48
C LYS A 74 -6.16 -3.25 -9.93
N THR A 75 -5.95 -4.19 -10.85
CA THR A 75 -5.88 -3.92 -12.30
C THR A 75 -7.14 -3.26 -12.83
N LEU A 76 -8.34 -3.74 -12.46
CA LEU A 76 -9.59 -3.16 -12.92
C LEU A 76 -9.81 -1.76 -12.34
N ILE A 77 -9.48 -1.56 -11.07
CA ILE A 77 -9.52 -0.24 -10.42
C ILE A 77 -8.66 0.76 -11.22
N LEU A 78 -7.42 0.40 -11.54
CA LEU A 78 -6.52 1.24 -12.32
C LEU A 78 -7.07 1.52 -13.73
N LYS A 79 -7.50 0.49 -14.46
CA LYS A 79 -8.05 0.63 -15.83
C LYS A 79 -9.22 1.60 -15.86
N ASN A 80 -10.18 1.43 -14.96
CA ASN A 80 -11.37 2.27 -14.88
C ASN A 80 -11.00 3.71 -14.51
N TYR A 81 -10.06 3.89 -13.57
CA TYR A 81 -9.57 5.22 -13.21
C TYR A 81 -8.94 5.93 -14.41
N LEU A 82 -8.03 5.27 -15.13
CA LEU A 82 -7.35 5.84 -16.29
C LEU A 82 -8.31 6.18 -17.43
N GLU A 83 -9.29 5.33 -17.72
CA GLU A 83 -10.31 5.66 -18.73
C GLU A 83 -11.16 6.86 -18.29
N ASN A 84 -11.65 6.88 -17.05
CA ASN A 84 -12.53 7.96 -16.58
C ASN A 84 -11.81 9.31 -16.48
N ARG A 85 -10.51 9.30 -16.17
CA ARG A 85 -9.75 10.53 -15.85
C ARG A 85 -8.83 10.99 -16.97
N LEU A 86 -8.31 10.05 -17.77
CA LEU A 86 -7.22 10.29 -18.71
C LEU A 86 -7.51 9.81 -20.14
N LYS A 87 -8.75 9.44 -20.48
CA LYS A 87 -9.14 9.01 -21.83
C LYS A 87 -8.55 9.84 -22.96
N ALA A 88 -8.71 11.17 -22.90
CA ALA A 88 -8.20 12.07 -23.94
C ALA A 88 -6.68 12.00 -24.09
N ALA A 89 -5.95 11.89 -22.97
CA ALA A 89 -4.49 11.81 -22.96
C ALA A 89 -3.97 10.42 -23.36
N LEU A 90 -4.75 9.36 -23.14
CA LEU A 90 -4.32 7.97 -23.35
C LEU A 90 -4.85 7.35 -24.65
N THR A 91 -5.71 8.03 -25.39
CA THR A 91 -6.27 7.51 -26.65
C THR A 91 -5.16 7.01 -27.59
N ASN A 92 -5.30 5.77 -28.06
CA ASN A 92 -4.34 5.07 -28.93
C ASN A 92 -2.93 4.84 -28.34
N LYS A 93 -2.76 4.95 -27.02
CA LYS A 93 -1.52 4.60 -26.33
C LYS A 93 -1.53 3.18 -25.81
N VAL A 94 -0.34 2.65 -25.54
CA VAL A 94 -0.15 1.40 -24.80
C VAL A 94 0.13 1.75 -23.35
N VAL A 95 -0.71 1.25 -22.44
CA VAL A 95 -0.55 1.38 -21.00
C VAL A 95 -0.20 0.02 -20.43
N GLU A 96 0.96 -0.10 -19.83
CA GLU A 96 1.47 -1.34 -19.24
C GLU A 96 1.59 -1.21 -17.73
N LEU A 97 0.87 -2.03 -16.98
CA LEU A 97 1.03 -2.15 -15.52
C LEU A 97 2.25 -3.01 -15.22
N LYS A 98 3.23 -2.43 -14.51
CA LYS A 98 4.48 -3.08 -14.10
C LYS A 98 4.45 -3.53 -12.64
N ARG A 99 3.80 -2.76 -11.78
CA ARG A 99 3.76 -2.99 -10.32
C ARG A 99 2.50 -2.37 -9.71
N PHE A 100 1.86 -3.05 -8.77
CA PHE A 100 0.76 -2.51 -7.95
C PHE A 100 0.74 -3.17 -6.57
N ASP A 101 1.83 -2.96 -5.83
CA ASP A 101 2.04 -3.60 -4.55
C ASP A 101 1.53 -2.68 -3.45
N ILE A 102 0.85 -3.25 -2.46
CA ILE A 102 0.38 -2.53 -1.28
C ILE A 102 0.79 -3.33 -0.06
N TYR A 103 1.38 -2.65 0.92
CA TYR A 103 1.82 -3.26 2.15
C TYR A 103 1.18 -2.57 3.34
N TYR A 104 0.61 -3.33 4.26
CA TYR A 104 0.14 -2.86 5.55
C TYR A 104 1.24 -3.04 6.60
N ASN A 105 1.83 -1.94 7.04
CA ASN A 105 2.93 -1.92 7.99
C ASN A 105 2.42 -1.56 9.39
N THR A 106 2.37 -2.58 10.26
CA THR A 106 1.96 -2.52 11.67
C THR A 106 3.16 -2.52 12.61
N GLN A 107 4.40 -2.47 12.10
CA GLN A 107 5.62 -2.61 12.90
C GLN A 107 5.68 -1.68 14.09
N LYS A 108 5.37 -0.41 13.85
CA LYS A 108 5.42 0.61 14.89
C LYS A 108 4.43 0.31 16.00
N ALA A 109 3.21 -0.07 15.65
CA ALA A 109 2.16 -0.44 16.60
C ALA A 109 2.58 -1.69 17.41
N LEU A 110 3.02 -2.75 16.73
CA LEU A 110 3.42 -4.01 17.37
C LEU A 110 4.67 -3.85 18.25
N ARG A 111 5.65 -3.04 17.84
CA ARG A 111 6.86 -2.77 18.63
C ARG A 111 6.57 -1.89 19.85
N ALA A 112 5.57 -1.01 19.78
CA ALA A 112 5.15 -0.20 20.93
C ALA A 112 4.37 -1.03 21.96
N THR A 113 3.67 -2.09 21.54
CA THR A 113 2.93 -3.00 22.43
C THR A 113 3.77 -4.15 22.96
N ALA A 114 4.92 -4.45 22.32
CA ALA A 114 5.92 -5.37 22.84
C ALA A 114 6.52 -4.80 24.14
N THR A 115 5.88 -5.12 25.26
CA THR A 115 6.42 -4.84 26.58
C THR A 115 7.76 -5.58 26.72
N PRO A 116 8.83 -4.92 27.18
CA PRO A 116 10.05 -5.64 27.54
C PRO A 116 9.67 -6.63 28.65
N VAL A 117 9.71 -7.93 28.33
CA VAL A 117 9.51 -8.97 29.33
C VAL A 117 10.74 -8.94 30.23
N ALA A 118 10.61 -8.31 31.38
CA ALA A 118 11.60 -8.40 32.43
C ALA A 118 11.55 -9.81 33.00
N ILE A 119 12.46 -10.68 32.55
CA ILE A 119 12.64 -11.99 33.15
C ILE A 119 13.40 -11.77 34.47
N PRO A 120 12.81 -12.11 35.63
CA PRO A 120 13.49 -11.93 36.91
C PRO A 120 14.79 -12.75 36.93
N GLY A 121 15.93 -12.09 37.12
CA GLY A 121 17.25 -12.74 37.21
C GLY A 121 18.07 -12.77 35.92
N THR A 122 17.54 -12.33 34.78
CA THR A 122 18.32 -12.10 33.56
C THR A 122 18.19 -10.65 33.12
N ALA A 123 19.30 -9.91 33.17
CA ALA A 123 19.42 -8.59 32.55
C ALA A 123 19.53 -8.71 31.02
N LEU A 124 18.66 -9.49 30.39
CA LEU A 124 18.48 -9.50 28.95
C LEU A 124 17.46 -8.41 28.61
N MET A 125 17.92 -7.16 28.65
CA MET A 125 17.34 -6.16 27.76
C MET A 125 17.67 -6.63 26.35
N ILE A 126 16.74 -7.32 25.69
CA ILE A 126 16.84 -7.48 24.24
C ILE A 126 16.64 -6.07 23.70
N PRO A 127 17.69 -5.40 23.19
CA PRO A 127 17.48 -4.10 22.59
C PRO A 127 16.48 -4.34 21.45
N LEU A 128 15.29 -3.74 21.57
CA LEU A 128 14.45 -3.54 20.41
C LEU A 128 15.33 -2.73 19.47
N HIS A 129 15.93 -3.39 18.48
CA HIS A 129 16.66 -2.74 17.42
C HIS A 129 15.61 -1.94 16.65
N LEU A 130 15.30 -0.75 17.16
CA LEU A 130 14.80 0.36 16.37
C LEU A 130 15.92 0.56 15.37
N SER A 131 15.69 0.06 14.16
CA SER A 131 16.47 0.37 12.97
C SER A 131 17.09 1.76 13.12
N SER A 132 18.40 1.77 13.30
CA SER A 132 19.19 2.99 13.38
C SER A 132 18.91 3.80 12.12
N GLY A 133 18.10 4.86 12.22
CA GLY A 133 17.75 5.71 11.07
C GLY A 133 16.27 6.08 10.92
N GLY A 134 15.36 5.61 11.78
CA GLY A 134 13.95 6.03 11.73
C GLY A 134 13.15 5.44 10.57
N VAL A 135 13.58 4.31 10.03
CA VAL A 135 12.88 3.53 8.98
C VAL A 135 12.11 2.40 9.65
N PHE A 136 10.81 2.29 9.41
CA PHE A 136 10.02 1.13 9.84
C PHE A 136 9.90 0.15 8.66
N GLY A 137 10.35 -1.09 8.82
CA GLY A 137 10.52 -2.09 7.75
C GLY A 137 11.99 -2.50 7.56
N CYS A 138 12.25 -3.38 6.59
CA CYS A 138 13.62 -3.70 6.20
C CYS A 138 14.13 -2.66 5.19
N TYR A 139 15.16 -1.93 5.58
CA TYR A 139 15.79 -0.95 4.72
C TYR A 139 16.31 -1.61 3.43
N ASN A 140 15.99 -1.01 2.28
CA ASN A 140 16.35 -1.49 0.94
C ASN A 140 15.66 -2.77 0.46
N GLU A 141 14.68 -3.32 1.19
CA GLU A 141 13.93 -4.48 0.71
C GLU A 141 12.71 -4.10 -0.15
N VAL A 142 12.36 -2.82 -0.25
CA VAL A 142 11.26 -2.28 -1.09
C VAL A 142 9.94 -3.02 -0.87
N ARG A 143 9.69 -3.38 0.40
CA ARG A 143 8.59 -4.19 0.91
C ARG A 143 7.99 -3.46 2.10
N GLY A 144 7.16 -2.47 1.81
CA GLY A 144 6.35 -1.80 2.81
C GLY A 144 7.10 -0.96 3.84
N GLU A 145 8.40 -0.71 3.66
CA GLU A 145 9.13 0.18 4.54
C GLU A 145 8.75 1.65 4.33
N TYR A 146 8.81 2.43 5.40
CA TYR A 146 8.61 3.87 5.35
C TYR A 146 9.54 4.59 6.34
N PHE A 147 9.91 5.82 6.01
CA PHE A 147 10.65 6.68 6.93
C PHE A 147 9.66 7.40 7.84
N LEU A 148 10.01 7.57 9.12
CA LEU A 148 9.17 8.30 10.05
C LEU A 148 8.90 9.74 9.58
N LEU A 149 9.82 10.35 8.83
CA LEU A 149 9.68 11.69 8.26
C LEU A 149 8.66 11.76 7.11
N GLU A 150 8.31 10.63 6.49
CA GLU A 150 7.20 10.55 5.51
C GLU A 150 5.84 10.66 6.21
N ILE A 151 5.81 10.49 7.53
CA ILE A 151 4.60 10.54 8.34
C ILE A 151 4.48 11.93 9.00
N PRO A 152 3.34 12.63 8.84
CA PRO A 152 3.06 13.89 9.52
C PRO A 152 3.20 13.76 11.04
N GLU A 153 3.73 14.80 11.68
CA GLU A 153 3.99 14.78 13.13
C GLU A 153 2.77 14.45 13.99
N VAL A 154 1.59 14.94 13.60
CA VAL A 154 0.35 14.67 14.32
C VAL A 154 0.09 13.16 14.40
N ILE A 155 0.36 12.44 13.32
CA ILE A 155 0.14 11.00 13.18
C ILE A 155 1.30 10.20 13.79
N ARG A 156 2.52 10.76 13.79
CA ARG A 156 3.69 10.11 14.41
C ARG A 156 3.45 9.76 15.88
N LYS A 157 2.61 10.51 16.59
CA LYS A 157 2.35 10.32 18.03
C LYS A 157 1.30 9.25 18.32
N GLU A 158 0.49 8.86 17.33
CA GLU A 158 -0.69 7.98 17.54
C GLU A 158 -0.41 6.48 17.32
N LEU A 159 0.84 6.08 17.07
CA LEU A 159 1.24 4.67 16.85
C LEU A 159 0.43 3.96 15.74
N LEU A 160 -0.06 4.71 14.76
CA LEU A 160 -0.92 4.18 13.70
C LEU A 160 -0.16 3.28 12.72
N SER A 161 -0.86 2.26 12.22
CA SER A 161 -0.42 1.42 11.12
C SER A 161 -0.50 2.17 9.80
N VAL A 162 0.38 1.85 8.87
CA VAL A 162 0.58 2.62 7.64
C VAL A 162 0.44 1.70 6.44
N PHE A 163 -0.32 2.09 5.42
CA PHE A 163 -0.15 1.43 4.12
C PHE A 163 0.94 2.12 3.32
N VAL A 164 1.78 1.31 2.67
CA VAL A 164 2.78 1.76 1.71
C VAL A 164 2.41 1.16 0.37
N LEU A 165 2.23 2.01 -0.64
CA LEU A 165 1.78 1.61 -1.97
C LEU A 165 2.86 1.94 -3.00
N HIS A 166 3.16 0.97 -3.87
CA HIS A 166 4.04 1.11 -5.02
C HIS A 166 3.26 0.83 -6.31
N LEU A 167 3.14 1.84 -7.17
CA LEU A 167 2.46 1.74 -8.45
C LEU A 167 3.43 2.13 -9.56
N GLN A 168 3.63 1.22 -10.52
CA GLN A 168 4.46 1.47 -11.70
C GLN A 168 3.65 1.23 -12.96
N VAL A 169 3.54 2.27 -13.78
CA VAL A 169 2.81 2.24 -15.04
C VAL A 169 3.71 2.78 -16.13
N LYS A 170 3.78 2.08 -17.26
CA LYS A 170 4.48 2.55 -18.46
C LYS A 170 3.44 2.98 -19.49
N VAL A 171 3.53 4.21 -20.00
CA VAL A 171 2.68 4.71 -21.09
C VAL A 171 3.57 4.94 -22.30
N ASN A 172 3.38 4.14 -23.35
CA ASN A 172 4.33 4.02 -24.46
C ASN A 172 5.75 3.78 -23.93
N ASP A 173 6.68 4.74 -24.08
CA ASP A 173 8.07 4.61 -23.61
C ASP A 173 8.34 5.30 -22.26
N SER A 174 7.36 6.03 -21.71
CA SER A 174 7.50 6.75 -20.44
C SER A 174 7.11 5.87 -19.26
N LEU A 175 8.02 5.72 -18.29
CA LEU A 175 7.77 5.01 -17.04
C LEU A 175 7.38 5.99 -15.93
N PHE A 176 6.27 5.72 -15.25
CA PHE A 176 5.75 6.46 -14.11
C PHE A 176 5.87 5.59 -12.85
N ASN A 177 6.52 6.13 -11.82
CA ASN A 177 6.77 5.42 -10.57
C ASN A 177 6.15 6.22 -9.42
N ILE A 178 5.06 5.71 -8.86
CA ILE A 178 4.38 6.30 -7.71
C ILE A 178 4.69 5.47 -6.48
N ARG A 179 5.13 6.15 -5.42
CA ARG A 179 5.19 5.61 -4.07
C ARG A 179 4.47 6.57 -3.15
N THR A 180 3.54 6.07 -2.35
CA THR A 180 2.86 6.87 -1.32
C THR A 180 2.64 6.07 -0.04
N THR A 181 2.38 6.79 1.05
CA THR A 181 1.98 6.21 2.32
C THR A 181 0.62 6.74 2.73
N SER A 182 -0.16 5.93 3.47
CA SER A 182 -1.56 6.22 3.81
C SER A 182 -1.81 7.41 4.73
N LEU A 183 -0.74 8.11 5.11
CA LEU A 183 -0.75 9.14 6.14
C LEU A 183 -0.42 10.52 5.56
N ASN A 184 -0.69 10.74 4.28
CA ASN A 184 -0.69 12.09 3.73
C ASN A 184 -1.71 12.96 4.51
N PRO A 185 -1.30 14.10 5.09
CA PRO A 185 -2.09 14.85 6.07
C PRO A 185 -3.39 15.42 5.51
N VAL A 186 -3.57 15.42 4.19
CA VAL A 186 -4.78 15.91 3.52
C VAL A 186 -6.01 15.02 3.83
N ALA A 187 -5.82 13.74 4.17
CA ALA A 187 -6.93 12.79 4.30
C ALA A 187 -7.28 12.36 5.73
N THR A 188 -6.49 12.74 6.74
CA THR A 188 -6.54 12.15 8.09
C THR A 188 -7.60 12.64 9.10
N PRO A 189 -8.24 13.83 9.02
CA PRO A 189 -8.98 14.35 10.19
C PRO A 189 -10.29 13.64 10.60
N LYS A 190 -10.76 12.59 9.90
CA LYS A 190 -12.14 12.06 10.07
C LYS A 190 -12.28 10.56 10.29
N LEU A 191 -11.20 9.83 10.49
CA LEU A 191 -11.26 8.37 10.65
C LEU A 191 -11.47 8.01 12.12
N LYS A 192 -12.72 8.06 12.59
CA LYS A 192 -13.15 7.46 13.87
C LYS A 192 -14.26 6.47 13.59
N GLY A 193 -13.95 5.17 13.55
CA GLY A 193 -14.92 4.10 13.29
C GLY A 193 -14.30 2.71 13.13
N THR A 194 -15.13 1.67 13.09
CA THR A 194 -14.74 0.24 13.03
C THR A 194 -14.09 -0.18 11.70
N ASP A 195 -14.10 0.68 10.68
CA ASP A 195 -13.57 0.39 9.33
C ASP A 195 -12.36 1.22 8.90
N GLU A 196 -11.61 1.74 9.87
CA GLU A 196 -10.38 2.54 9.64
C GLU A 196 -9.42 1.91 8.62
N TYR A 197 -9.17 0.60 8.67
CA TYR A 197 -8.35 -0.11 7.67
C TYR A 197 -8.85 0.07 6.23
N VAL A 198 -10.17 -0.07 6.01
CA VAL A 198 -10.79 -0.04 4.68
C VAL A 198 -10.69 1.36 4.10
N ASP A 199 -11.03 2.35 4.92
CA ASP A 199 -11.06 3.74 4.51
C ASP A 199 -9.66 4.26 4.21
N ILE A 200 -8.69 3.95 5.07
CA ILE A 200 -7.28 4.29 4.86
C ILE A 200 -6.76 3.64 3.57
N LEU A 201 -7.06 2.36 3.32
CA LEU A 201 -6.63 1.68 2.09
C LEU A 201 -7.23 2.33 0.85
N LYS A 202 -8.54 2.62 0.86
CA LYS A 202 -9.23 3.30 -0.24
C LYS A 202 -8.64 4.67 -0.54
N VAL A 203 -8.36 5.46 0.50
CA VAL A 203 -7.71 6.77 0.39
C VAL A 203 -6.32 6.63 -0.21
N THR A 204 -5.51 5.69 0.29
CA THR A 204 -4.13 5.45 -0.19
C THR A 204 -4.10 5.13 -1.68
N ILE A 205 -4.99 4.22 -2.12
CA ILE A 205 -5.13 3.87 -3.54
C ILE A 205 -5.56 5.10 -4.35
N SER A 206 -6.56 5.85 -3.89
CA SER A 206 -7.07 7.04 -4.58
C SER A 206 -6.00 8.13 -4.74
N GLU A 207 -5.18 8.33 -3.72
CA GLU A 207 -4.07 9.28 -3.74
C GLU A 207 -2.98 8.85 -4.73
N ALA A 208 -2.58 7.59 -4.71
CA ALA A 208 -1.59 7.08 -5.67
C ALA A 208 -2.06 7.24 -7.12
N LEU A 209 -3.34 6.96 -7.39
CA LEU A 209 -3.95 7.15 -8.70
C LEU A 209 -3.99 8.63 -9.10
N TYR A 210 -4.26 9.53 -8.15
CA TYR A 210 -4.22 10.97 -8.39
C TYR A 210 -2.80 11.48 -8.71
N MET A 211 -1.79 11.01 -7.99
CA MET A 211 -0.39 11.33 -8.29
C MET A 211 -0.01 10.85 -9.70
N LEU A 212 -0.40 9.62 -10.05
CA LEU A 212 -0.22 9.08 -11.40
C LEU A 212 -0.90 9.96 -12.46
N GLU A 213 -2.14 10.40 -12.21
CA GLU A 213 -2.89 11.31 -13.09
C GLU A 213 -2.06 12.56 -13.39
N LYS A 214 -1.52 13.19 -12.34
CA LYS A 214 -0.73 14.42 -12.45
C LYS A 214 0.56 14.21 -13.23
N ASP A 215 1.30 13.15 -12.96
CA ASP A 215 2.56 12.88 -13.65
C ASP A 215 2.34 12.60 -15.13
N ILE A 216 1.33 11.79 -15.47
CA ILE A 216 0.96 11.53 -16.86
C ILE A 216 0.57 12.82 -17.58
N LEU A 217 -0.30 13.64 -16.98
CA LEU A 217 -0.73 14.90 -17.59
C LEU A 217 0.42 15.90 -17.74
N ASN A 218 1.38 15.92 -16.81
CA ASN A 218 2.53 16.82 -16.91
C ASN A 218 3.51 16.40 -18.01
N GLN A 219 3.73 15.10 -18.21
CA GLN A 219 4.63 14.61 -19.25
C GLN A 219 4.01 14.60 -20.65
N LEU A 220 2.69 14.37 -20.75
CA LEU A 220 2.00 14.26 -22.04
C LEU A 220 1.43 15.58 -22.58
N LYS A 221 1.65 16.70 -21.87
CA LYS A 221 1.31 18.02 -22.42
C LYS A 221 2.04 18.21 -23.75
N PRO A 222 1.35 18.57 -24.83
CA PRO A 222 2.02 18.90 -26.08
C PRO A 222 3.01 20.03 -25.79
N ASN A 223 4.27 19.84 -26.18
CA ASN A 223 5.28 20.90 -26.16
C ASN A 223 4.81 21.99 -27.14
N ASN A 224 3.96 22.89 -26.68
CA ASN A 224 3.56 24.11 -27.39
C ASN A 224 4.71 25.14 -27.39
N THR A 225 5.96 24.69 -27.41
CA THR A 225 7.11 25.51 -27.77
C THR A 225 7.13 25.61 -29.30
N VAL A 226 6.13 26.33 -29.82
CA VAL A 226 6.28 26.96 -31.14
C VAL A 226 7.43 27.95 -30.96
N LYS A 227 8.61 27.55 -31.42
CA LYS A 227 9.77 28.43 -31.56
C LYS A 227 9.30 29.52 -32.52
N ALA A 228 8.92 30.69 -32.00
CA ALA A 228 8.54 31.82 -32.82
C ALA A 228 9.75 32.15 -33.70
N THR A 229 9.70 31.74 -34.96
CA THR A 229 10.68 32.10 -35.97
C THR A 229 10.57 33.62 -36.12
N ALA A 230 11.58 34.35 -35.66
CA ALA A 230 11.64 35.79 -35.84
C ALA A 230 11.56 36.10 -37.35
N PRO A 231 10.76 37.09 -37.78
CA PRO A 231 10.72 37.49 -39.17
C PRO A 231 12.10 38.01 -39.58
N SER A 232 12.71 37.36 -40.57
CA SER A 232 13.91 37.89 -41.23
C SER A 232 13.54 39.21 -41.89
N SER A 233 14.25 40.27 -41.49
CA SER A 233 14.23 41.58 -42.16
C SER A 233 15.16 41.59 -43.36
#